data_AF-A0A535X9P3-F1
#
_entry.id   AF-A0A535X9P3-F1
#
_cell.length_a   1.000
_cell.length_b   1.000
_cell.length_c   1.000
_cell.angle_alpha   90.00
_cell.angle_beta   90.00
_cell.angle_gamma   90.00
#
_symmetry.space_group_name_H-M   'P 1'
#
loop_
_entity.id
_entity.type
_entity.pdbx_description
1 polymer ?
#
loop_
_entity_poly.entity_id
_entity_poly.type
_entity_poly.pdbx_seq_one_letter_code
_entity_poly.pdbx_strand_id
1 'polypeptide(L)'
;VGSLADQGTPGSGDDRESVFSGRGPTKDGFTKPDVLAPGEHVASLRITGTWLDREAPEESGSRQSAPGYARLTGTSASTALVAGVAALVLQAHRSYSPTEVKGALVAAGRRITGSNTPGADAARSLSVQPARVNMGLRPSLVLVKVLAENGSLAGGLVRWETVSWETVSWEAVTWESVTWESVTWEGVAWESVAWEGLP
;
A
#
# COMPACT_ATOMS: atom_id res chain seq x y z
N VAL A 1 2.35 -1.86 -2.00
CA VAL A 1 3.57 -1.89 -1.16
C VAL A 1 3.67 -3.28 -0.57
N GLY A 2 4.85 -3.91 -0.61
CA GLY A 2 5.07 -5.20 0.07
C GLY A 2 5.66 -5.00 1.47
N SER A 3 5.78 -6.09 2.23
CA SER A 3 6.31 -6.07 3.60
C SER A 3 7.73 -6.59 3.67
N LEU A 4 8.55 -5.96 4.50
CA LEU A 4 9.84 -6.50 4.95
C LEU A 4 9.88 -6.62 6.47
N ALA A 5 10.75 -7.51 6.93
CA ALA A 5 11.13 -7.70 8.32
C ALA A 5 12.49 -7.04 8.55
N ASP A 6 12.54 -6.05 9.43
CA ASP A 6 13.74 -5.31 9.83
C ASP A 6 14.58 -6.01 10.90
N GLN A 7 14.16 -7.23 11.30
CA GLN A 7 14.76 -8.03 12.38
C GLN A 7 14.85 -7.31 13.74
N GLY A 8 14.21 -6.14 13.90
CA GLY A 8 14.40 -5.28 15.07
C GLY A 8 15.84 -4.79 15.25
N THR A 9 16.67 -4.77 14.20
CA THR A 9 18.04 -4.26 14.28
C THR A 9 18.15 -2.84 13.73
N PRO A 10 19.13 -2.02 14.19
CA PRO A 10 19.35 -0.68 13.64
C PRO A 10 19.93 -0.71 12.21
N GLY A 11 20.56 -1.82 11.83
CA GLY A 11 21.12 -2.02 10.50
C GLY A 11 20.02 -2.47 9.53
N SER A 12 20.31 -2.38 8.24
CA SER A 12 19.40 -2.85 7.18
C SER A 12 19.95 -4.05 6.40
N GLY A 13 21.10 -4.60 6.84
CA GLY A 13 21.82 -5.65 6.11
C GLY A 13 21.18 -7.04 6.23
N ASP A 14 20.43 -7.26 7.31
CA ASP A 14 19.69 -8.49 7.62
C ASP A 14 18.19 -8.38 7.29
N ASP A 15 17.75 -7.23 6.77
CA ASP A 15 16.39 -7.05 6.30
C ASP A 15 16.05 -8.04 5.19
N ARG A 16 14.87 -8.64 5.33
CA ARG A 16 14.35 -9.62 4.37
C ARG A 16 12.90 -9.31 4.05
N GLU A 17 12.48 -9.69 2.85
CA GLU A 17 11.07 -9.65 2.51
C GLU A 17 10.26 -10.60 3.41
N SER A 18 9.11 -10.12 3.88
CA SER A 18 8.22 -10.91 4.74
C SER A 18 7.65 -12.11 4.00
N VAL A 19 7.46 -13.23 4.71
CA VAL A 19 6.97 -14.47 4.10
C VAL A 19 5.55 -14.31 3.54
N PHE A 20 4.70 -13.55 4.24
CA PHE A 20 3.31 -13.25 3.86
C PHE A 20 3.18 -12.12 2.82
N SER A 21 4.28 -11.44 2.46
CA SER A 21 4.24 -10.36 1.47
C SER A 21 3.78 -10.91 0.13
N GLY A 22 2.77 -10.27 -0.48
CA GLY A 22 2.32 -10.61 -1.82
C GLY A 22 3.44 -10.36 -2.83
N ARG A 23 3.67 -11.33 -3.72
CA ARG A 23 4.70 -11.27 -4.77
C ARG A 23 4.04 -11.25 -6.13
N GLY A 24 4.58 -10.42 -7.01
CA GLY A 24 4.26 -10.44 -8.43
C GLY A 24 5.05 -11.54 -9.17
N PRO A 25 5.07 -11.48 -10.52
CA PRO A 25 4.40 -10.46 -11.33
C PRO A 25 2.87 -10.53 -11.23
N THR A 26 2.18 -9.47 -11.63
CA THR A 26 0.73 -9.54 -11.86
C THR A 26 0.42 -10.53 -12.98
N LYS A 27 -0.84 -10.96 -13.11
CA LYS A 27 -1.28 -11.82 -14.24
C LYS A 27 -0.97 -11.21 -15.61
N ASP A 28 -0.93 -9.88 -15.69
CA ASP A 28 -0.59 -9.12 -16.90
C ASP A 28 0.92 -8.89 -17.08
N GLY A 29 1.77 -9.51 -16.23
CA GLY A 29 3.23 -9.48 -16.36
C GLY A 29 3.92 -8.29 -15.70
N PHE A 30 3.22 -7.44 -14.94
CA PHE A 30 3.85 -6.28 -14.30
C PHE A 30 4.58 -6.67 -13.02
N THR A 31 5.79 -6.14 -12.84
CA THR A 31 6.55 -6.32 -11.60
C THR A 31 5.84 -5.61 -10.45
N LYS A 32 5.49 -6.39 -9.42
CA LYS A 32 4.88 -5.92 -8.16
C LYS A 32 5.43 -6.75 -6.99
N PRO A 33 5.45 -6.21 -5.77
CA PRO A 33 5.18 -4.81 -5.42
C PRO A 33 6.27 -3.87 -5.93
N ASP A 34 6.00 -2.56 -6.01
CA ASP A 34 6.99 -1.57 -6.49
C ASP A 34 8.10 -1.31 -5.44
N VAL A 35 7.75 -1.34 -4.15
CA VAL A 35 8.67 -1.18 -3.01
C VAL A 35 8.20 -2.01 -1.81
N LEU A 36 9.13 -2.35 -0.92
CA LEU A 36 8.91 -2.96 0.39
C LEU A 36 9.05 -1.92 1.51
N ALA A 37 8.35 -2.08 2.62
CA ALA A 37 8.58 -1.29 3.84
C ALA A 37 8.33 -2.15 5.08
N PRO A 38 8.85 -1.77 6.27
CA PRO A 38 8.66 -2.54 7.49
C PRO A 38 7.18 -2.86 7.72
N GLY A 39 6.88 -4.13 7.91
CA GLY A 39 5.50 -4.59 8.12
C GLY A 39 5.38 -5.74 9.10
N GLU A 40 6.49 -6.21 9.68
CA GLU A 40 6.48 -7.14 10.80
C GLU A 40 6.63 -6.39 12.10
N HIS A 41 5.80 -6.73 13.08
CA HIS A 41 5.95 -6.24 14.45
C HIS A 41 6.00 -4.71 14.56
N VAL A 42 5.21 -4.01 13.74
CA VAL A 42 5.13 -2.55 13.76
C VAL A 42 4.31 -2.10 14.95
N ALA A 43 4.92 -1.30 15.83
CA ALA A 43 4.23 -0.69 16.96
C ALA A 43 3.50 0.59 16.51
N SER A 44 2.20 0.68 16.78
CA SER A 44 1.38 1.87 16.52
C SER A 44 0.33 2.05 17.60
N LEU A 45 -0.40 3.17 17.55
CA LEU A 45 -1.44 3.53 18.51
C LEU A 45 -2.52 2.44 18.57
N ARG A 46 -2.99 2.15 19.78
CA ARG A 46 -4.07 1.21 20.07
C ARG A 46 -5.14 1.90 20.90
N ILE A 47 -6.40 1.66 20.54
CA ILE A 47 -7.55 1.99 21.38
C ILE A 47 -7.85 0.78 22.28
N THR A 48 -7.98 1.01 23.58
CA THR A 48 -8.31 -0.03 24.57
C THR A 48 -9.79 -0.38 24.52
N GLY A 49 -10.15 -1.64 24.83
CA GLY A 49 -11.52 -2.14 24.84
C GLY A 49 -12.01 -2.64 23.48
N THR A 50 -11.13 -2.80 22.51
CA THR A 50 -11.49 -3.25 21.16
C THR A 50 -11.61 -4.77 21.09
N TRP A 51 -12.18 -5.28 19.99
CA TRP A 51 -12.18 -6.73 19.71
C TRP A 51 -10.77 -7.35 19.78
N LEU A 52 -9.75 -6.59 19.35
CA LEU A 52 -8.36 -7.03 19.38
C LEU A 52 -7.89 -7.38 20.81
N ASP A 53 -8.42 -6.69 21.82
CA ASP A 53 -8.05 -6.91 23.23
C ASP A 53 -8.72 -8.16 23.83
N ARG A 54 -9.81 -8.63 23.21
CA ARG A 54 -10.55 -9.82 23.65
C ARG A 54 -9.95 -11.10 23.08
N GLU A 55 -9.55 -11.07 21.81
CA GLU A 55 -9.01 -12.23 21.10
C GLU A 55 -7.49 -12.39 21.25
N ALA A 56 -6.79 -11.34 21.69
CA ALA A 56 -5.34 -11.35 21.86
C ALA A 56 -4.92 -10.65 23.16
N PRO A 57 -5.17 -11.25 24.34
CA PRO A 57 -4.73 -10.68 25.61
C PRO A 57 -3.21 -10.43 25.62
N GLU A 58 -2.79 -9.34 26.26
CA GLU A 58 -1.41 -8.82 26.27
C GLU A 58 -0.35 -9.84 26.73
N GLU A 59 -0.77 -10.90 27.42
CA GLU A 59 0.05 -12.00 27.90
C GLU A 59 0.62 -12.90 26.80
N SER A 60 0.14 -12.82 25.55
CA SER A 60 0.64 -13.64 24.43
C SER A 60 2.05 -13.28 23.92
N GLY A 61 2.75 -12.32 24.52
CA GLY A 61 4.17 -11.98 24.29
C GLY A 61 4.52 -11.38 22.92
N SER A 62 3.85 -11.81 21.85
CA SER A 62 4.04 -11.38 20.46
C SER A 62 3.53 -9.96 20.17
N ARG A 63 2.68 -9.42 21.03
CA ARG A 63 2.05 -8.09 20.88
C ARG A 63 2.41 -7.08 21.97
N GLN A 64 3.30 -7.44 22.90
CA GLN A 64 3.64 -6.61 24.05
C GLN A 64 4.24 -5.27 23.58
N SER A 65 3.56 -4.17 23.89
CA SER A 65 3.94 -2.80 23.59
C SER A 65 3.64 -1.92 24.79
N ALA A 66 4.20 -0.71 24.81
CA ALA A 66 3.90 0.25 25.86
C ALA A 66 2.37 0.51 25.95
N PRO A 67 1.83 0.90 27.12
CA PRO A 67 0.42 1.25 27.25
C PRO A 67 -0.03 2.23 26.18
N GLY A 68 -1.16 1.94 25.52
CA GLY A 68 -1.68 2.73 24.39
C GLY A 68 -1.10 2.36 23.02
N TYR A 69 -0.26 1.34 22.94
CA TYR A 69 0.30 0.84 21.68
C TYR A 69 -0.01 -0.64 21.46
N ALA A 70 -0.07 -1.05 20.19
CA ALA A 70 -0.12 -2.43 19.76
C ALA A 70 0.97 -2.70 18.73
N ARG A 71 1.50 -3.91 18.76
CA ARG A 71 2.41 -4.43 17.75
C ARG A 71 1.64 -5.32 16.77
N LEU A 72 1.58 -4.91 15.51
CA LEU A 72 0.84 -5.62 14.46
C LEU A 72 1.73 -5.92 13.26
N THR A 73 1.36 -6.96 12.53
CA THR A 73 2.07 -7.45 11.35
C THR A 73 1.13 -7.44 10.15
N GLY A 74 1.58 -6.90 9.02
CA GLY A 74 0.84 -6.90 7.77
C GLY A 74 1.31 -5.83 6.79
N THR A 75 1.00 -6.02 5.51
CA THR A 75 1.30 -5.04 4.45
C THR A 75 0.56 -3.72 4.64
N SER A 76 -0.51 -3.69 5.44
CA SER A 76 -1.21 -2.46 5.83
C SER A 76 -0.28 -1.50 6.59
N ALA A 77 0.56 -2.02 7.49
CA ALA A 77 1.55 -1.21 8.20
C ALA A 77 2.62 -0.66 7.24
N SER A 78 3.15 -1.52 6.35
CA SER A 78 4.08 -1.11 5.29
C SER A 78 3.48 -0.01 4.39
N THR A 79 2.20 -0.14 4.07
CA THR A 79 1.46 0.82 3.23
C THR A 79 1.37 2.19 3.91
N ALA A 80 1.02 2.23 5.21
CA ALA A 80 0.98 3.46 5.97
C ALA A 80 2.36 4.16 6.04
N LEU A 81 3.44 3.39 6.25
CA LEU A 81 4.80 3.93 6.26
C LEU A 81 5.17 4.57 4.92
N VAL A 82 4.93 3.88 3.80
CA VAL A 82 5.23 4.44 2.47
C VAL A 82 4.34 5.63 2.13
N ALA A 83 3.08 5.66 2.60
CA ALA A 83 2.23 6.84 2.46
C ALA A 83 2.84 8.07 3.19
N GLY A 84 3.41 7.88 4.38
CA GLY A 84 4.17 8.91 5.08
C GLY A 84 5.40 9.38 4.29
N VAL A 85 6.16 8.46 3.70
CA VAL A 85 7.30 8.83 2.84
C VAL A 85 6.83 9.61 1.61
N ALA A 86 5.74 9.21 0.97
CA ALA A 86 5.16 9.93 -0.16
C ALA A 86 4.73 11.35 0.23
N ALA A 87 4.16 11.53 1.43
CA ALA A 87 3.83 12.84 1.97
C ALA A 87 5.09 13.71 2.19
N LEU A 88 6.18 13.14 2.69
CA LEU A 88 7.47 13.84 2.82
C LEU A 88 8.04 14.25 1.46
N VAL A 89 7.96 13.37 0.46
CA VAL A 89 8.37 13.69 -0.92
C VAL A 89 7.55 14.85 -1.47
N LEU A 90 6.22 14.83 -1.30
CA LEU A 90 5.35 15.93 -1.72
C LEU A 90 5.60 17.22 -0.94
N GLN A 91 5.96 17.13 0.34
CA GLN A 91 6.33 18.28 1.14
C GLN A 91 7.61 18.95 0.59
N ALA A 92 8.61 18.15 0.21
CA ALA A 92 9.87 18.63 -0.37
C ALA A 92 9.70 19.09 -1.84
N HIS A 93 8.83 18.43 -2.60
CA HIS A 93 8.62 18.64 -4.04
C HIS A 93 7.13 18.81 -4.36
N ARG A 94 6.57 19.97 -4.00
CA ARG A 94 5.12 20.22 -4.11
C ARG A 94 4.55 20.14 -5.54
N SER A 95 5.40 20.24 -6.56
CA SER A 95 5.00 20.16 -7.96
C SER A 95 5.07 18.75 -8.54
N TYR A 96 5.53 17.75 -7.79
CA TYR A 96 5.59 16.37 -8.28
C TYR A 96 4.19 15.80 -8.51
N SER A 97 3.99 15.25 -9.69
CA SER A 97 2.85 14.40 -10.02
C SER A 97 2.91 13.07 -9.26
N PRO A 98 1.81 12.31 -9.15
CA PRO A 98 1.82 10.97 -8.56
C PRO A 98 2.84 10.01 -9.21
N THR A 99 3.08 10.16 -10.52
CA THR A 99 4.09 9.38 -11.24
C THR A 99 5.50 9.77 -10.81
N GLU A 100 5.78 11.05 -10.56
CA GLU A 100 7.09 11.50 -10.06
C GLU A 100 7.30 11.11 -8.60
N VAL A 101 6.26 11.17 -7.75
CA VAL A 101 6.33 10.66 -6.37
C VAL A 101 6.66 9.17 -6.38
N LYS A 102 5.93 8.37 -7.16
CA LYS A 102 6.23 6.95 -7.34
C LYS A 102 7.66 6.75 -7.89
N GLY A 103 8.06 7.57 -8.85
CA GLY A 103 9.38 7.51 -9.47
C GLY A 103 10.50 7.77 -8.47
N ALA A 104 10.32 8.71 -7.55
CA ALA A 104 11.27 9.00 -6.48
C ALA A 104 11.37 7.82 -5.51
N LEU A 105 10.24 7.26 -5.05
CA LEU A 105 10.20 6.11 -4.14
C LEU A 105 10.91 4.88 -4.73
N VAL A 106 10.68 4.59 -6.02
CA VAL A 106 11.32 3.45 -6.71
C VAL A 106 12.81 3.71 -6.96
N ALA A 107 13.18 4.92 -7.39
CA ALA A 107 14.59 5.28 -7.67
C ALA A 107 15.46 5.34 -6.41
N ALA A 108 14.87 5.67 -5.28
CA ALA A 108 15.53 5.69 -3.97
C ALA A 108 15.71 4.31 -3.35
N GLY A 109 15.07 3.28 -3.92
CA GLY A 109 14.99 1.95 -3.36
C GLY A 109 16.33 1.39 -2.88
N ARG A 110 16.37 0.91 -1.63
CA ARG A 110 17.52 0.18 -1.07
C ARG A 110 17.41 -1.31 -1.35
N ARG A 111 18.55 -2.00 -1.43
CA ARG A 111 18.59 -3.44 -1.63
C ARG A 111 18.06 -4.18 -0.39
N ILE A 112 17.29 -5.23 -0.62
CA ILE A 112 16.82 -6.17 0.39
C ILE A 112 17.41 -7.55 0.09
N THR A 113 17.92 -8.22 1.11
CA THR A 113 18.56 -9.53 0.92
C THR A 113 17.51 -10.56 0.49
N GLY A 114 17.78 -11.25 -0.62
CA GLY A 114 16.90 -12.29 -1.16
C GLY A 114 15.62 -11.78 -1.85
N SER A 115 15.48 -10.47 -2.09
CA SER A 115 14.35 -9.90 -2.85
C SER A 115 14.81 -9.07 -4.05
N ASN A 116 14.03 -9.15 -5.13
CA ASN A 116 14.18 -8.27 -6.29
C ASN A 116 13.41 -6.96 -6.12
N THR A 117 12.55 -6.85 -5.11
CA THR A 117 11.83 -5.61 -4.80
C THR A 117 12.68 -4.77 -3.83
N PRO A 118 12.94 -3.50 -4.14
CA PRO A 118 13.70 -2.64 -3.25
C PRO A 118 12.89 -2.25 -2.01
N GLY A 119 13.57 -2.04 -0.89
CA GLY A 119 13.02 -1.40 0.29
C GLY A 119 12.90 0.10 0.10
N ALA A 120 11.85 0.72 0.66
CA ALA A 120 11.71 2.16 0.67
C ALA A 120 12.82 2.81 1.49
N ASP A 121 13.37 3.90 0.97
CA ASP A 121 14.37 4.74 1.64
C ASP A 121 13.84 6.17 1.68
N ALA A 122 13.41 6.61 2.87
CA ALA A 122 12.75 7.90 3.04
C ALA A 122 13.68 9.07 2.71
N ALA A 123 14.91 9.04 3.24
CA ALA A 123 15.87 10.13 3.08
C ALA A 123 16.28 10.28 1.61
N ARG A 124 16.61 9.16 0.95
CA ARG A 124 17.02 9.18 -0.46
C ARG A 124 15.87 9.54 -1.40
N SER A 125 14.62 9.24 -1.04
CA SER A 125 13.43 9.63 -1.82
C SER A 125 13.26 11.14 -1.95
N LEU A 126 13.81 11.92 -1.01
CA LEU A 126 13.70 13.38 -1.03
C LEU A 126 14.69 14.06 -1.99
N SER A 127 15.78 13.39 -2.38
CA SER A 127 16.84 14.02 -3.17
C SER A 127 17.11 13.34 -4.51
N VAL A 128 16.59 12.12 -4.72
CA VAL A 128 16.78 11.38 -5.98
C VAL A 128 15.97 12.01 -7.11
N GLN A 129 16.52 11.97 -8.33
CA GLN A 129 15.73 12.26 -9.52
C GLN A 129 14.69 11.14 -9.73
N PRO A 130 13.40 11.47 -9.90
CA PRO A 130 12.37 10.47 -10.13
C PRO A 130 12.69 9.56 -11.32
N ALA A 131 12.62 8.24 -11.12
CA ALA A 131 12.69 7.30 -12.22
C ALA A 131 11.49 7.46 -13.14
N ARG A 132 11.68 7.16 -14.44
CA ARG A 132 10.59 7.09 -15.43
C ARG A 132 9.74 5.83 -15.20
N VAL A 133 8.90 5.88 -14.18
CA VAL A 133 7.94 4.83 -13.86
C VAL A 133 6.63 5.03 -14.63
N ASN A 134 5.84 3.98 -14.76
CA ASN A 134 4.56 3.95 -15.48
C ASN A 134 4.63 4.21 -17.01
N MET A 135 5.82 4.41 -17.58
CA MET A 135 6.00 4.57 -19.02
C MET A 135 5.59 3.31 -19.77
N GLY A 136 4.73 3.45 -20.77
CA GLY A 136 4.27 2.33 -21.59
C GLY A 136 3.30 1.38 -20.89
N LEU A 137 2.88 1.65 -19.65
CA LEU A 137 1.82 0.89 -19.00
C LEU A 137 0.49 1.20 -19.70
N ARG A 138 -0.20 0.14 -20.14
CA ARG A 138 -1.60 0.24 -20.53
C ARG A 138 -2.45 0.04 -19.27
N PRO A 139 -3.49 0.86 -19.02
CA PRO A 139 -4.46 0.57 -17.98
C PRO A 139 -5.06 -0.82 -18.20
N SER A 140 -5.36 -1.55 -17.11
CA SER A 140 -5.94 -2.88 -17.23
C SER A 140 -7.22 -2.85 -18.06
N LEU A 141 -7.40 -3.81 -18.97
CA LEU A 141 -8.56 -3.85 -19.86
C LEU A 141 -9.89 -3.90 -19.09
N VAL A 142 -9.90 -4.53 -17.92
CA VAL A 142 -11.06 -4.57 -17.00
C VAL A 142 -11.38 -3.17 -16.48
N LEU A 143 -10.40 -2.44 -15.93
CA LEU A 143 -10.59 -1.06 -15.51
C LEU A 143 -11.04 -0.15 -16.66
N VAL A 144 -10.48 -0.31 -17.86
CA VAL A 144 -10.89 0.46 -19.04
C VAL A 144 -12.36 0.16 -19.38
N LYS A 145 -12.77 -1.11 -19.33
CA LYS A 145 -14.16 -1.51 -19.55
C LYS A 145 -15.11 -0.88 -18.52
N VAL A 146 -14.78 -0.99 -17.24
CA VAL A 146 -15.59 -0.40 -16.15
C VAL A 146 -15.67 1.13 -16.26
N LEU A 147 -14.56 1.80 -16.57
CA LEU A 147 -14.55 3.25 -16.76
C LEU A 147 -15.32 3.67 -18.02
N ALA A 148 -15.29 2.87 -19.10
CA ALA A 148 -16.10 3.10 -20.30
C ALA A 148 -17.59 2.96 -20.00
N GLU A 149 -17.98 1.88 -19.31
CA GLU A 149 -19.37 1.58 -18.92
C GLU A 149 -19.94 2.64 -17.99
N ASN A 150 -19.12 3.19 -17.09
CA ASN A 150 -19.50 4.29 -16.19
C ASN A 150 -19.34 5.69 -16.81
N GLY A 151 -19.16 5.80 -18.13
CA GLY A 151 -19.05 7.09 -18.83
C GLY A 151 -17.84 7.95 -18.44
N SER A 152 -16.89 7.40 -17.68
CA SER A 152 -15.70 8.08 -17.16
C SER A 152 -14.57 8.18 -18.21
N LEU A 153 -14.75 7.57 -19.38
CA LEU A 153 -13.86 7.69 -20.54
C LEU A 153 -14.50 8.56 -21.62
N ALA A 154 -14.44 9.88 -21.45
CA ALA A 154 -14.86 10.84 -22.48
C ALA A 154 -13.77 11.01 -23.55
N GLY A 155 -13.52 9.97 -24.36
CA GLY A 155 -12.79 10.06 -25.64
C GLY A 155 -11.33 10.59 -25.63
N GLY A 156 -10.74 10.85 -24.45
CA GLY A 156 -9.40 11.41 -24.29
C GLY A 156 -8.53 10.65 -23.28
N LEU A 157 -7.28 11.11 -23.10
CA LEU A 157 -6.35 10.57 -22.09
C LEU A 157 -6.98 10.62 -20.69
N VAL A 158 -7.06 9.47 -20.02
CA VAL A 158 -7.53 9.37 -18.62
C VAL A 158 -6.58 10.15 -17.73
N ARG A 159 -7.07 11.21 -17.10
CA ARG A 159 -6.35 11.92 -16.06
C ARG A 159 -6.95 11.56 -14.71
N TRP A 160 -6.11 11.31 -13.70
CA TRP A 160 -6.61 10.95 -12.36
C TRP A 160 -7.47 12.06 -11.74
N GLU A 161 -7.26 13.31 -12.14
CA GLU A 161 -8.08 14.48 -11.78
C GLU A 161 -9.48 14.51 -12.43
N THR A 162 -9.73 13.70 -13.46
CA THR A 162 -11.04 13.62 -14.14
C THR A 162 -11.83 12.37 -13.75
N VAL A 163 -11.26 11.48 -12.93
CA VAL A 163 -11.96 10.30 -12.40
C VAL A 163 -12.68 10.73 -11.13
N SER A 164 -14.00 10.89 -11.21
CA SER A 164 -14.83 11.05 -10.01
C SER A 164 -15.10 9.68 -9.40
N TRP A 165 -14.54 9.42 -8.22
CA TRP A 165 -14.79 8.19 -7.47
C TRP A 165 -16.22 8.09 -6.92
N GLU A 166 -16.95 9.22 -6.91
CA GLU A 166 -18.35 9.29 -6.49
C GLU A 166 -19.31 8.78 -7.58
N THR A 167 -18.87 8.73 -8.84
CA THR A 167 -19.68 8.22 -9.98
C THR A 167 -19.39 6.77 -10.34
N VAL A 168 -18.42 6.13 -9.67
CA VAL A 168 -18.13 4.72 -9.85
C VAL A 168 -19.13 3.92 -9.03
N SER A 169 -20.17 3.40 -9.69
CA SER A 169 -21.10 2.45 -9.05
C SER A 169 -20.41 1.11 -8.86
N TRP A 170 -19.92 0.86 -7.64
CA TRP A 170 -19.37 -0.43 -7.23
C TRP A 170 -20.43 -1.55 -7.21
N GLU A 171 -21.71 -1.19 -7.28
CA GLU A 171 -22.86 -2.10 -7.35
C GLU A 171 -23.06 -2.68 -8.77
N ALA A 172 -22.59 -2.00 -9.81
CA ALA A 172 -22.63 -2.49 -11.20
C ALA A 172 -21.53 -3.51 -11.53
N VAL A 173 -20.58 -3.72 -10.61
CA VAL A 173 -19.52 -4.72 -10.74
C VAL A 173 -20.10 -6.08 -10.33
N THR A 174 -20.42 -6.94 -11.30
CA THR A 174 -20.79 -8.33 -11.01
C THR A 174 -19.55 -9.13 -10.60
N TRP A 175 -19.31 -9.12 -9.29
CA TRP A 175 -18.29 -9.90 -8.60
C TRP A 175 -18.40 -11.42 -8.85
N GLU A 176 -19.49 -11.90 -9.44
CA GLU A 176 -19.71 -13.31 -9.80
C GLU A 176 -18.76 -13.83 -10.90
N SER A 177 -18.16 -12.95 -11.69
CA SER A 177 -17.14 -13.34 -12.69
C SER A 177 -15.71 -13.37 -12.13
N VAL A 178 -15.54 -13.00 -10.86
CA VAL A 178 -14.28 -13.06 -10.14
C VAL A 178 -14.23 -14.37 -9.36
N THR A 179 -13.25 -15.23 -9.67
CA THR A 179 -13.01 -16.44 -8.87
C THR A 179 -12.39 -16.08 -7.53
N TRP A 180 -13.27 -15.87 -6.55
CA TRP A 180 -12.96 -15.47 -5.18
C TRP A 180 -12.24 -16.53 -4.34
N GLU A 181 -12.11 -17.75 -4.83
CA GLU A 181 -11.44 -18.87 -4.15
C GLU A 181 -9.96 -18.61 -3.82
N SER A 182 -9.38 -17.51 -4.30
CA SER A 182 -7.99 -17.09 -3.99
C SER A 182 -7.89 -15.84 -3.10
N VAL A 183 -9.01 -15.28 -2.64
CA VAL A 183 -9.02 -14.10 -1.76
C VAL A 183 -9.57 -14.50 -0.39
N THR A 184 -8.68 -14.61 0.60
CA THR A 184 -9.06 -14.91 1.99
C THR A 184 -9.53 -13.62 2.67
N TRP A 185 -10.84 -13.54 2.93
CA TRP A 185 -11.54 -12.36 3.45
C TRP A 185 -11.77 -12.36 4.97
N GLU A 186 -11.15 -13.27 5.72
CA GLU A 186 -11.44 -13.51 7.15
C GLU A 186 -11.05 -12.38 8.13
N GLY A 187 -10.80 -11.15 7.67
CA GLY A 187 -10.39 -10.05 8.54
C GLY A 187 -10.92 -8.66 8.19
N VAL A 188 -11.88 -8.53 7.27
CA VAL A 188 -12.42 -7.20 6.91
C VAL A 188 -13.73 -6.93 7.65
N ALA A 189 -13.66 -6.14 8.72
CA ALA A 189 -14.84 -5.60 9.40
C ALA A 189 -15.25 -4.28 8.72
N TRP A 190 -16.45 -4.26 8.12
CA TRP A 190 -16.96 -3.20 7.25
C TRP A 190 -17.80 -2.12 7.97
N GLU A 191 -17.84 -2.08 9.30
CA GLU A 191 -18.89 -1.36 10.02
C GLU A 191 -18.57 0.08 10.48
N SER A 192 -17.59 0.81 9.93
CA SER A 192 -17.39 2.20 10.39
C SER A 192 -16.82 3.21 9.40
N VAL A 193 -17.02 3.02 8.09
CA VAL A 193 -16.76 4.14 7.15
C VAL A 193 -17.97 5.07 7.14
N ALA A 194 -18.03 5.98 8.11
CA ALA A 194 -18.92 7.13 8.08
C ALA A 194 -18.20 8.30 7.39
N TRP A 195 -18.74 8.75 6.26
CA TRP A 195 -18.32 9.96 5.57
C TRP A 195 -19.22 11.13 5.99
N GLU A 196 -19.02 11.69 7.19
CA GLU A 196 -19.64 12.98 7.54
C GLU A 196 -18.69 13.88 8.34
N GLY A 197 -18.62 15.14 7.91
CA GLY A 197 -18.12 16.30 8.66
C GLY A 197 -16.62 16.55 8.52
N LEU A 198 -16.16 17.34 7.53
CA LEU A 198 -16.04 18.83 7.55
C LEU A 198 -15.01 19.34 8.58
N PRO A 199 -14.29 20.46 8.32
CA PRO A 199 -14.61 21.57 7.41
C PRO A 199 -13.70 21.76 6.19
#